data_AF-A0A2H9LSX4-F1
#
_entry.id   AF-A0A2H9LSX4-F1
#
_cell.length_a   1.000
_cell.length_b   1.000
_cell.length_c   1.000
_cell.angle_alpha   90.00
_cell.angle_beta   90.00
_cell.angle_gamma   90.00
#
_symmetry.space_group_name_H-M   'P 1'
#
loop_
_entity.id
_entity.type
_entity.pdbx_description
1 polymer ?
#
loop_
_entity_poly.entity_id
_entity_poly.type
_entity_poly.pdbx_seq_one_letter_code
_entity_poly.pdbx_strand_id
1 'polypeptide(L)'
;MEETTPYQTGETTQFNIRLAKSLLYDMEYVAQHYKISRTDWLKYRIADFVKEEKARIINNFEARFIGGMTTEEEFKNQTGIKPTDEMKKLRASVNEAPRKYIQSILEEIKKR
;
A
#
# COMPACT_ATOMS: atom_id res chain seq x y z
N MET A 1 -20.76 10.77 -14.93
CA MET A 1 -21.55 10.09 -13.88
C MET A 1 -20.54 9.57 -12.88
N GLU A 2 -20.40 10.22 -11.74
CA GLU A 2 -19.53 9.74 -10.66
C GLU A 2 -20.18 8.48 -10.07
N GLU A 3 -19.54 7.33 -10.26
CA GLU A 3 -19.91 6.11 -9.54
C GLU A 3 -19.60 6.32 -8.06
N THR A 4 -20.60 6.73 -7.29
CA THR A 4 -20.56 6.63 -5.84
C THR A 4 -20.57 5.15 -5.50
N THR A 5 -19.41 4.55 -5.25
CA THR A 5 -19.32 3.18 -4.77
C THR A 5 -20.23 3.00 -3.56
N PRO A 6 -21.22 2.09 -3.59
CA PRO A 6 -22.13 1.91 -2.49
C PRO A 6 -21.33 1.50 -1.26
N TYR A 7 -21.58 2.14 -0.12
CA TYR A 7 -21.05 1.70 1.16
C TYR A 7 -21.30 0.20 1.29
N GLN A 8 -20.22 -0.59 1.32
CA GLN A 8 -20.32 -2.03 1.50
C GLN A 8 -21.10 -2.29 2.80
N THR A 9 -22.30 -2.84 2.69
CA THR A 9 -23.10 -3.35 3.82
C THR A 9 -22.49 -4.66 4.29
N GLY A 10 -21.24 -4.61 4.72
CA GLY A 10 -20.55 -5.73 5.36
C GLY A 10 -20.95 -5.88 6.81
N GLU A 11 -20.59 -7.01 7.41
CA GLU A 11 -20.68 -7.21 8.87
C GLU A 11 -19.92 -6.08 9.58
N THR A 12 -20.58 -5.42 10.53
CA THR A 12 -19.97 -4.34 11.30
C THR A 12 -19.66 -4.83 12.71
N THR A 13 -18.51 -4.42 13.24
CA THR A 13 -18.12 -4.69 14.63
C THR A 13 -18.00 -3.37 15.38
N GLN A 14 -18.57 -3.30 16.58
CA GLN A 14 -18.41 -2.12 17.44
C GLN A 14 -17.00 -2.09 18.03
N PHE A 15 -16.30 -0.98 17.82
CA PHE A 15 -14.98 -0.73 18.38
C PHE A 15 -15.05 0.34 19.45
N ASN A 16 -14.77 -0.03 20.71
CA ASN A 16 -14.80 0.89 21.84
C ASN A 16 -13.41 1.51 22.05
N ILE A 17 -13.34 2.84 22.02
CA ILE A 17 -12.09 3.60 22.19
C ILE A 17 -12.16 4.56 23.36
N ARG A 18 -11.02 4.76 24.02
CA ARG A 18 -10.82 5.83 25.00
C ARG A 18 -9.90 6.89 24.40
N LEU A 19 -10.35 8.14 24.40
CA LEU A 19 -9.59 9.27 23.86
C LEU A 19 -9.37 10.31 24.97
N ALA A 20 -8.28 11.06 24.86
CA ALA A 20 -8.03 12.22 25.72
C ALA A 20 -9.13 13.27 25.53
N LYS A 21 -9.52 13.95 26.61
CA LYS A 21 -10.57 14.99 26.56
C LYS A 21 -10.21 16.12 25.61
N SER A 22 -8.94 16.56 25.60
CA SER A 22 -8.44 17.59 24.67
C SER A 22 -8.71 17.21 23.22
N LEU A 23 -8.34 15.99 22.82
CA LEU A 23 -8.58 15.49 21.48
C LEU A 23 -10.07 15.47 21.12
N LEU A 24 -10.95 15.12 22.07
CA LEU A 24 -12.40 15.17 21.82
C LEU A 24 -12.91 16.58 21.53
N TYR A 25 -12.33 17.62 22.15
CA TYR A 25 -12.67 19.01 21.87
C TYR A 25 -12.17 19.44 20.49
N ASP A 26 -10.94 19.08 20.14
CA ASP A 26 -10.38 19.40 18.82
C ASP A 26 -11.19 18.72 17.71
N MET A 27 -11.57 17.46 17.91
CA MET A 27 -12.44 16.72 16.98
C MET A 27 -13.81 17.37 16.83
N GLU A 28 -14.40 17.87 17.93
CA GLU A 28 -15.68 18.56 17.90
C GLU A 28 -15.61 19.85 17.09
N TYR A 29 -14.57 20.67 17.32
CA TYR A 29 -14.32 21.89 16.56
C TYR A 29 -14.23 21.61 15.05
N VAL A 30 -13.45 20.58 14.67
CA VAL A 30 -13.27 20.20 13.27
C VAL A 30 -14.58 19.68 12.67
N ALA A 31 -15.31 18.82 13.38
CA ALA A 31 -16.58 18.26 12.91
C ALA A 31 -17.64 19.35 12.67
N GLN A 32 -17.72 20.34 13.56
CA GLN A 32 -18.60 21.50 13.41
C GLN A 32 -18.25 22.33 12.18
N HIS A 33 -16.96 22.56 11.92
CA HIS A 33 -16.50 23.29 10.74
C HIS A 33 -16.92 22.60 9.43
N TYR A 34 -16.81 21.26 9.38
CA TYR A 34 -17.23 20.45 8.23
C TYR A 34 -18.73 20.12 8.21
N LYS A 35 -19.50 20.55 9.22
CA LYS A 35 -20.95 20.28 9.36
C LYS A 35 -21.30 18.79 9.32
N ILE A 36 -20.46 17.95 9.93
CA ILE A 36 -20.68 16.51 10.06
C ILE A 36 -20.59 16.09 11.53
N SER A 37 -21.06 14.89 11.86
CA SER A 37 -20.94 14.38 13.23
C SER A 37 -19.48 14.04 13.55
N ARG A 38 -19.08 14.20 14.81
CA ARG A 38 -17.75 13.80 15.31
C ARG A 38 -17.44 12.34 15.01
N THR A 39 -18.44 11.47 15.14
CA THR A 39 -18.34 10.04 14.86
C THR A 39 -18.07 9.77 13.39
N ASP A 40 -18.78 10.46 12.49
CA ASP A 40 -18.58 10.26 11.05
C ASP A 40 -17.25 10.84 10.59
N TRP A 41 -16.87 12.01 11.11
CA TRP A 41 -15.53 12.56 10.89
C TRP A 41 -14.44 11.54 11.28
N LEU A 42 -14.55 10.92 12.46
CA LEU A 42 -13.60 9.91 12.91
C LEU A 42 -13.58 8.70 11.97
N LYS A 43 -14.74 8.20 11.54
CA LYS A 43 -14.82 7.08 10.59
C LYS A 43 -14.09 7.39 9.29
N TYR A 44 -14.33 8.57 8.72
CA TYR A 44 -13.65 8.99 7.48
C TYR A 44 -12.14 9.08 7.66
N ARG A 45 -11.69 9.71 8.75
CA ARG A 45 -10.24 9.84 9.01
C ARG A 45 -9.55 8.50 9.24
N ILE A 46 -10.21 7.56 9.91
CA ILE A 46 -9.69 6.20 10.06
C ILE A 46 -9.67 5.50 8.71
N ALA A 47 -10.72 5.62 7.89
CA ALA A 47 -10.77 5.00 6.57
C ALA A 47 -9.65 5.52 5.64
N ASP A 48 -9.44 6.85 5.62
CA ASP A 48 -8.34 7.48 4.87
C ASP A 48 -6.98 6.95 5.33
N PHE A 49 -6.74 6.97 6.64
CA PHE A 49 -5.49 6.50 7.22
C PHE A 49 -5.22 5.03 6.88
N VAL A 50 -6.22 4.16 7.02
CA VAL A 50 -6.10 2.73 6.70
C VAL A 50 -5.85 2.52 5.20
N LYS A 51 -6.52 3.29 4.34
CA LYS A 51 -6.32 3.23 2.88
C LYS A 51 -4.88 3.62 2.51
N GLU A 52 -4.39 4.72 3.05
CA GLU A 52 -3.02 5.19 2.82
C GLU A 52 -1.97 4.21 3.34
N GLU A 53 -2.17 3.68 4.55
CA GLU A 53 -1.25 2.72 5.16
C GLU A 53 -1.23 1.40 4.38
N LYS A 54 -2.40 0.89 3.97
CA LYS A 54 -2.51 -0.29 3.12
C LYS A 54 -1.76 -0.09 1.80
N ALA A 55 -1.95 1.04 1.13
CA ALA A 55 -1.25 1.34 -0.11
C ALA A 55 0.28 1.38 0.11
N ARG A 56 0.75 2.02 1.18
CA ARG A 56 2.18 2.08 1.52
C ARG A 56 2.78 0.70 1.75
N ILE A 57 2.07 -0.15 2.49
CA ILE A 57 2.49 -1.53 2.76
C ILE A 57 2.58 -2.32 1.46
N ILE A 58 1.57 -2.24 0.60
CA ILE A 58 1.57 -2.93 -0.70
C ILE A 58 2.74 -2.45 -1.56
N ASN A 59 2.93 -1.14 -1.71
CA ASN A 59 4.03 -0.57 -2.51
C ASN A 59 5.41 -1.06 -2.02
N ASN A 60 5.60 -1.22 -0.71
CA ASN A 60 6.82 -1.79 -0.16
C ASN A 60 7.03 -3.25 -0.58
N PHE A 61 5.98 -4.06 -0.58
CA PHE A 61 6.04 -5.44 -1.07
C PHE A 61 6.25 -5.49 -2.58
N GLU A 62 5.66 -4.57 -3.35
CA GLU A 62 5.87 -4.47 -4.79
C GLU A 62 7.33 -4.15 -5.11
N ALA A 63 7.92 -3.18 -4.41
CA ALA A 63 9.34 -2.83 -4.56
C ALA A 63 10.26 -4.01 -4.23
N ARG A 64 9.97 -4.76 -3.16
CA ARG A 64 10.71 -5.99 -2.82
C ARG A 64 10.57 -7.07 -3.88
N PHE A 65 9.37 -7.23 -4.46
CA PHE A 65 9.12 -8.21 -5.52
C PHE A 65 9.88 -7.84 -6.80
N ILE A 66 9.78 -6.59 -7.24
CA ILE A 66 10.49 -6.07 -8.41
C ILE A 66 12.01 -6.18 -8.22
N GLY A 67 12.50 -5.86 -7.01
CA GLY A 67 13.91 -6.00 -6.65
C GLY A 67 14.40 -7.45 -6.48
N GLY A 68 13.54 -8.44 -6.71
CA GLY A 68 13.91 -9.86 -6.62
C GLY A 68 14.09 -10.40 -5.20
N MET A 69 13.72 -9.63 -4.16
CA MET A 69 13.89 -10.01 -2.75
C MET A 69 12.82 -10.98 -2.23
N THR A 70 11.73 -11.16 -2.97
CA THR A 70 10.61 -12.05 -2.61
C THR A 70 10.08 -12.78 -3.85
N THR A 71 9.51 -13.96 -3.66
CA THR A 71 8.86 -14.77 -4.71
C THR A 71 7.43 -14.28 -4.99
N GLU A 72 6.81 -14.78 -6.07
CA GLU A 72 5.39 -14.50 -6.37
C GLU A 72 4.45 -15.05 -5.29
N GLU A 73 4.76 -16.24 -4.76
CA GLU A 73 3.96 -16.88 -3.71
C GLU A 73 4.02 -16.09 -2.41
N GLU A 74 5.22 -15.68 -1.98
CA GLU A 74 5.40 -14.84 -0.78
C GLU A 74 4.68 -13.49 -0.93
N PHE A 75 4.80 -12.84 -2.09
CA PHE A 75 4.10 -11.58 -2.36
C PHE A 75 2.57 -11.76 -2.24
N LYS A 76 2.03 -12.82 -2.84
CA LYS A 76 0.60 -13.12 -2.78
C LYS A 76 0.12 -13.42 -1.37
N ASN A 77 0.89 -14.19 -0.61
CA ASN A 77 0.55 -14.54 0.78
C ASN A 77 0.57 -13.32 1.70
N GLN A 78 1.45 -12.35 1.45
CA GLN A 78 1.60 -11.15 2.28
C GLN A 78 0.59 -10.05 1.94
N THR A 79 0.29 -9.86 0.66
CA THR A 79 -0.56 -8.76 0.18
C THR A 79 -2.01 -9.18 -0.12
N GLY A 80 -2.25 -10.49 -0.29
CA GLY A 80 -3.52 -11.03 -0.75
C GLY A 80 -3.79 -10.84 -2.25
N ILE A 81 -2.88 -10.20 -2.99
CA ILE A 81 -3.02 -9.91 -4.43
C ILE A 81 -1.90 -10.58 -5.24
N LYS A 82 -2.16 -10.87 -6.51
CA LYS A 82 -1.14 -11.42 -7.42
C LYS A 82 -0.28 -10.27 -7.99
N PRO A 83 1.03 -10.48 -8.22
CA PRO A 83 1.85 -9.51 -8.93
C PRO A 83 1.29 -9.25 -10.33
N THR A 84 1.26 -8.00 -10.76
CA THR A 84 0.80 -7.63 -12.10
C THR A 84 1.83 -7.99 -13.17
N ASP A 85 1.39 -8.07 -14.43
CA ASP A 85 2.30 -8.34 -15.57
C ASP A 85 3.38 -7.26 -15.72
N GLU A 86 3.05 -6.01 -15.39
CA GLU A 86 4.02 -4.91 -15.37
C GLU A 86 5.11 -5.13 -14.32
N MET A 87 4.73 -5.53 -13.10
CA MET A 87 5.70 -5.85 -12.04
C MET A 87 6.63 -7.00 -12.44
N LYS A 88 6.10 -8.03 -13.11
CA LYS A 88 6.90 -9.16 -13.61
C LYS A 88 7.90 -8.71 -14.68
N LYS A 89 7.47 -7.84 -15.60
CA LYS A 89 8.35 -7.23 -16.62
C LYS A 89 9.45 -6.38 -15.98
N LEU A 90 9.10 -5.54 -15.02
CA LEU A 90 10.06 -4.72 -14.26
C LEU A 90 11.06 -5.58 -13.49
N ARG A 91 10.60 -6.67 -12.87
CA ARG A 91 11.49 -7.62 -12.20
C ARG A 91 12.49 -8.25 -13.17
N ALA A 92 12.02 -8.66 -14.35
CA ALA A 92 12.89 -9.25 -15.37
C ALA A 92 13.97 -8.25 -15.82
N SER A 93 13.62 -6.98 -16.05
CA SER A 93 14.59 -5.96 -16.47
C SER A 93 15.62 -5.64 -15.38
N VAL A 94 15.20 -5.57 -14.11
CA VAL A 94 16.11 -5.38 -12.96
C VAL A 94 17.11 -6.54 -12.85
N ASN A 95 16.67 -7.78 -13.08
CA ASN A 95 17.55 -8.95 -13.03
C ASN A 95 18.51 -9.06 -14.23
N GLU A 96 18.16 -8.47 -15.37
CA GLU A 96 19.04 -8.44 -16.55
C GLU A 96 20.24 -7.49 -16.40
N ALA A 97 20.08 -6.37 -15.70
CA ALA A 97 21.13 -5.35 -15.60
C ALA A 97 22.42 -5.87 -14.92
N PRO A 98 22.38 -6.54 -13.75
CA PRO A 98 23.56 -7.15 -13.15
C PRO A 98 24.18 -8.25 -14.05
N ARG A 99 23.34 -9.04 -14.74
CA ARG A 99 23.82 -10.09 -15.66
C ARG A 99 24.57 -9.51 -16.86
N LYS A 100 24.04 -8.45 -17.48
CA LYS A 100 24.69 -7.74 -18.59
C LYS A 100 26.04 -7.14 -18.17
N TYR A 101 26.10 -6.58 -16.97
CA TYR A 101 27.35 -6.03 -16.40
C TYR A 101 28.39 -7.13 -16.12
N ILE A 102 27.99 -8.26 -15.54
CA ILE A 102 28.91 -9.38 -15.34
C ILE A 102 29.42 -9.94 -16.68
N GLN A 103 28.53 -10.07 -17.67
CA GLN A 103 28.93 -10.51 -19.01
C GLN A 103 29.93 -9.55 -19.67
N SER A 104 29.75 -8.23 -19.55
CA SER A 104 30.71 -7.28 -20.12
C SER A 104 32.10 -7.42 -19.51
N ILE A 105 32.18 -7.62 -18.18
CA ILE A 105 33.46 -7.88 -17.49
C ILE A 105 34.10 -9.18 -18.01
N LEU A 106 33.32 -10.25 -18.13
CA LEU A 106 33.83 -11.55 -18.59
C LEU A 106 34.36 -11.50 -20.04
N GLU A 107 33.70 -10.75 -20.92
CA GLU A 107 34.16 -10.56 -22.31
C GLU A 107 35.42 -9.66 -22.38
N GLU A 108 35.58 -8.69 -21.48
CA GLU A 108 36.84 -7.95 -21.35
C GLU A 108 38.00 -8.84 -20.88
N ILE A 109 37.73 -9.76 -19.94
CA ILE A 109 38.75 -10.71 -19.45
C ILE A 109 39.19 -11.66 -20.57
N LYS A 110 38.26 -12.20 -21.37
CA LYS A 110 38.59 -13.13 -22.49
C LYS A 110 39.41 -12.51 -23.62
N LYS A 111 39.36 -11.18 -23.78
CA LYS A 111 40.10 -10.46 -24.83
C LYS A 111 41.55 -10.14 -24.45
N ARG A 112 41.95 -10.42 -23.20
CA ARG A 112 43.33 -10.34 -22.72
C ARG A 112 43.98 -11.72 -22.77
#